data_AF-A0A0R2L4U6-F1
#
_entry.id   AF-A0A0R2L4U6-F1
#
_cell.length_a   1.000
_cell.length_b   1.000
_cell.length_c   1.000
_cell.angle_alpha   90.00
_cell.angle_beta   90.00
_cell.angle_gamma   90.00
#
_symmetry.space_group_name_H-M   'P 1'
#
loop_
_entity.id
_entity.type
_entity.pdbx_description
1 polymer ?
#
loop_
_entity_poly.entity_id
_entity_poly.type
_entity_poly.pdbx_seq_one_letter_code
_entity_poly.pdbx_strand_id
1 'polypeptide(L)'
;MIYNAFLDKGVVYMGVIFNFLSNIITLLIFVGVVYFIVKRIVSPKYRIVLTDPVTGYRKYLKSIDGINHSYTYSASAEDALVFRDGDRAERFASSVNREAFPEVQMKRIIVWHLVNKG
;
A
#
# COMPACT_ATOMS: atom_id res chain seq x y z
N MET A 1 39.78 34.90 -37.66
CA MET A 1 38.60 34.04 -37.98
C MET A 1 38.56 32.71 -37.24
N ILE A 2 39.69 32.05 -36.95
CA ILE A 2 39.71 30.71 -36.32
C ILE A 2 39.18 30.69 -34.87
N TYR A 3 39.39 31.76 -34.10
CA TYR A 3 39.00 31.84 -32.68
C TYR A 3 37.48 31.82 -32.46
N ASN A 4 36.71 32.48 -33.34
CA ASN A 4 35.25 32.52 -33.24
C ASN A 4 34.61 31.15 -33.53
N ALA A 5 35.19 30.38 -34.46
CA ALA A 5 34.71 29.03 -34.78
C ALA A 5 34.97 28.00 -33.65
N PHE A 6 36.01 28.23 -32.84
CA PHE A 6 36.30 27.37 -31.68
C PHE A 6 35.38 27.66 -30.50
N LEU A 7 35.10 28.94 -30.25
CA LEU A 7 34.14 29.37 -29.21
C LEU A 7 32.72 28.91 -29.52
N ASP A 8 32.29 29.00 -30.78
CA ASP A 8 30.94 28.60 -31.22
C ASP A 8 30.70 27.09 -31.01
N LYS A 9 31.68 26.26 -31.37
CA LYS A 9 31.64 24.81 -31.08
C LYS A 9 31.60 24.52 -29.58
N GLY A 10 32.36 25.25 -28.77
CA GLY A 10 32.36 25.10 -27.31
C GLY A 10 31.00 25.37 -26.68
N VAL A 11 30.29 26.41 -27.14
CA VAL A 11 28.94 26.75 -26.68
C VAL A 11 27.94 25.65 -27.06
N VAL A 12 28.04 25.10 -28.28
CA VAL A 12 27.19 23.99 -28.73
C VAL A 12 27.41 22.74 -27.87
N TYR A 13 28.66 22.35 -27.59
CA TYR A 13 28.94 21.19 -26.73
C TYR A 13 28.42 21.39 -25.31
N MET A 14 28.58 22.58 -24.74
CA MET A 14 28.06 22.91 -23.41
C MET A 14 26.52 22.84 -23.36
N GLY A 15 25.84 23.31 -24.41
CA GLY A 15 24.39 23.18 -24.54
C GLY A 15 23.91 21.73 -24.64
N VAL A 16 24.62 20.90 -25.42
CA VAL A 16 24.31 19.46 -25.52
C VAL A 16 24.50 18.74 -24.18
N ILE A 17 25.60 19.02 -23.47
CA ILE A 17 25.88 18.44 -22.15
C ILE A 17 24.82 18.88 -21.13
N PHE A 18 24.44 20.16 -21.13
CA PHE A 18 23.40 20.68 -20.24
C PHE A 18 22.04 20.02 -20.48
N ASN A 19 21.64 19.88 -21.75
CA ASN A 19 20.40 19.19 -22.12
C ASN A 19 20.43 17.70 -21.75
N PHE A 20 21.59 17.05 -21.89
CA PHE A 20 21.75 15.66 -21.47
C PHE A 20 21.60 15.51 -19.95
N LEU A 21 22.24 16.38 -19.17
CA LEU A 21 22.14 16.39 -17.70
C LEU A 21 20.71 16.68 -17.23
N SER A 22 20.02 17.64 -17.83
CA SER A 22 18.64 17.97 -17.47
C SER A 22 17.68 16.80 -17.74
N ASN A 23 17.88 16.07 -18.84
CA ASN A 23 17.12 14.87 -19.15
C ASN A 23 17.37 13.74 -18.15
N ILE A 24 18.61 13.53 -17.71
CA ILE A 24 18.94 12.55 -16.66
C ILE A 24 18.27 12.91 -15.34
N ILE A 25 18.36 14.17 -14.92
CA ILE A 25 17.74 14.64 -13.67
C ILE A 25 16.22 14.44 -13.73
N THR A 26 15.59 14.78 -14.87
CA THR A 26 14.16 14.60 -15.09
C THR A 26 13.77 13.12 -15.01
N LEU A 27 14.56 12.23 -15.60
CA LEU A 27 14.34 10.79 -15.53
C LEU A 27 14.43 10.27 -14.08
N LEU A 28 15.43 10.73 -13.31
CA LEU A 28 15.59 10.34 -11.91
C LEU A 28 14.41 10.80 -11.05
N ILE A 29 13.95 12.04 -11.26
CA ILE A 29 12.76 12.58 -10.57
C ILE A 29 11.53 11.73 -10.93
N PHE A 30 11.33 11.43 -12.22
CA PHE A 30 10.20 10.62 -12.68
C PHE A 30 10.20 9.22 -12.04
N VAL A 31 11.35 8.52 -12.05
CA VAL A 31 11.50 7.21 -11.40
C VAL A 31 11.21 7.31 -9.90
N GLY A 32 11.70 8.35 -9.23
CA GLY A 32 11.44 8.59 -7.81
C GLY A 32 9.95 8.78 -7.50
N VAL A 33 9.25 9.57 -8.31
CA VAL A 33 7.80 9.79 -8.17
C VAL A 33 7.03 8.49 -8.40
N VAL A 34 7.32 7.75 -9.47
CA VAL A 34 6.66 6.47 -9.78
C VAL A 34 6.89 5.46 -8.65
N TYR A 35 8.12 5.31 -8.17
CA TYR A 35 8.44 4.42 -7.06
C TYR A 35 7.65 4.77 -5.80
N PHE A 36 7.58 6.06 -5.45
CA PHE A 36 6.84 6.52 -4.27
C PHE A 36 5.33 6.22 -4.38
N ILE A 37 4.75 6.47 -5.56
CA ILE A 37 3.34 6.18 -5.83
C ILE A 37 3.06 4.68 -5.71
N VAL A 38 3.87 3.84 -6.38
CA VAL A 38 3.72 2.38 -6.33
C VAL A 38 3.85 1.86 -4.91
N LYS A 39 4.85 2.31 -4.15
CA LYS A 39 5.05 1.90 -2.75
C LYS A 39 3.85 2.25 -1.86
N ARG A 40 3.20 3.38 -2.10
CA ARG A 40 2.01 3.80 -1.33
C ARG A 40 0.77 2.99 -1.70
N ILE A 41 0.58 2.70 -2.99
CA ILE A 41 -0.59 1.97 -3.49
C ILE A 41 -0.50 0.46 -3.19
N VAL A 42 0.69 -0.13 -3.33
CA VAL A 42 0.95 -1.58 -3.16
C VAL A 42 1.22 -1.95 -1.69
N SER A 43 0.97 -1.04 -0.75
CA SER A 43 1.05 -1.37 0.68
C SER A 43 0.10 -2.54 1.00
N PRO A 44 0.56 -3.55 1.77
CA PRO A 44 -0.27 -4.69 2.11
C PRO A 44 -1.49 -4.22 2.89
N LYS A 45 -2.65 -4.72 2.49
CA LYS A 45 -3.94 -4.41 3.13
C LYS A 45 -4.38 -5.61 3.93
N TYR A 46 -4.83 -5.40 5.15
CA TYR A 46 -5.27 -6.46 6.05
C TYR A 46 -6.75 -6.28 6.38
N ARG A 47 -7.49 -7.37 6.57
CA ARG A 47 -8.86 -7.36 7.05
C ARG A 47 -9.06 -8.51 8.03
N ILE A 48 -10.08 -8.39 8.89
CA ILE A 48 -10.42 -9.42 9.86
C ILE A 48 -11.69 -10.11 9.39
N VAL A 49 -11.62 -11.45 9.30
CA VAL A 49 -12.72 -12.35 8.95
C VAL A 49 -13.03 -13.17 10.17
N LEU A 50 -14.32 -13.43 10.40
CA LEU A 50 -14.80 -14.21 11.51
C LEU A 50 -15.74 -15.27 10.98
N THR A 51 -15.80 -16.40 11.65
CA THR A 51 -16.77 -17.45 11.37
C THR A 51 -17.78 -17.46 12.50
N ASP A 52 -19.03 -17.12 12.19
CA ASP A 52 -20.12 -17.15 13.17
C ASP A 52 -20.31 -18.60 13.65
N PRO A 53 -20.15 -18.90 14.95
CA PRO A 53 -20.16 -20.29 15.44
C PRO A 53 -21.56 -20.94 15.38
N VAL A 54 -22.63 -20.13 15.31
CA VAL A 54 -24.01 -20.61 15.27
C VAL A 54 -24.40 -20.95 13.84
N THR A 55 -24.04 -20.08 12.89
CA THR A 55 -24.49 -20.21 11.49
C THR A 55 -23.41 -20.72 10.53
N GLY A 56 -22.15 -20.75 10.96
CA GLY A 56 -21.00 -21.09 10.10
C GLY A 56 -20.68 -20.03 9.04
N TYR A 57 -21.42 -18.93 8.97
CA TYR A 57 -21.21 -17.90 7.96
C TYR A 57 -19.99 -17.04 8.27
N ARG A 58 -19.27 -16.68 7.20
CA ARG A 58 -18.19 -15.71 7.28
C ARG A 58 -18.75 -14.30 7.42
N LYS A 59 -18.26 -13.58 8.42
CA LYS A 59 -18.52 -12.17 8.65
C LYS A 59 -17.19 -11.42 8.61
N TYR A 60 -17.26 -10.14 8.30
CA TYR A 60 -16.11 -9.25 8.18
C TYR A 60 -16.26 -8.13 9.19
N LEU A 61 -15.17 -7.76 9.85
CA LEU A 61 -15.18 -6.58 10.71
C LEU A 61 -15.40 -5.33 9.86
N LYS A 62 -16.47 -4.57 10.12
CA LYS A 62 -16.87 -3.36 9.38
C LYS A 62 -16.38 -2.08 10.06
N SER A 63 -16.56 -1.98 11.37
CA SER A 63 -16.15 -0.81 12.15
C SER A 63 -15.86 -1.17 13.60
N ILE A 64 -15.06 -0.31 14.24
CA ILE A 64 -14.71 -0.41 15.65
C ILE A 64 -15.14 0.89 16.32
N ASP A 65 -15.96 0.79 17.36
CA ASP A 65 -16.25 1.89 18.26
C ASP A 65 -15.28 1.82 19.45
N GLY A 66 -14.30 2.73 19.46
CA GLY A 66 -13.29 2.80 20.50
C GLY A 66 -13.79 3.34 21.85
N ILE A 67 -14.97 3.96 21.90
CA ILE A 67 -15.53 4.50 23.15
C ILE A 67 -16.27 3.37 23.88
N ASN A 68 -17.13 2.66 23.16
CA ASN A 68 -17.95 1.60 23.73
C ASN A 68 -17.31 0.21 23.63
N HIS A 69 -16.09 0.10 23.09
CA HIS A 69 -15.39 -1.17 22.83
C HIS A 69 -16.25 -2.16 22.04
N SER A 70 -17.08 -1.64 21.12
CA SER A 70 -18.00 -2.45 20.33
C SER A 70 -17.48 -2.65 18.91
N TYR A 71 -17.81 -3.81 18.34
CA TYR A 71 -17.39 -4.21 17.01
C TYR A 71 -18.62 -4.43 16.16
N THR A 72 -18.63 -3.83 14.97
CA THR A 72 -19.70 -4.04 13.99
C THR A 72 -19.20 -4.97 12.90
N TYR A 73 -20.03 -5.94 12.52
CA TYR A 73 -19.69 -6.94 11.52
C TYR A 73 -20.64 -6.85 10.31
N SER A 74 -20.14 -7.19 9.12
CA SER A 74 -20.90 -7.26 7.88
C SER A 74 -20.74 -8.63 7.22
N ALA A 75 -21.75 -9.07 6.48
CA ALA A 75 -21.63 -10.23 5.61
C ALA A 75 -20.88 -9.91 4.30
N SER A 76 -20.83 -8.62 3.91
CA SER A 76 -20.13 -8.17 2.71
C SER A 76 -18.63 -8.01 2.98
N ALA A 77 -17.82 -8.54 2.06
CA ALA A 77 -16.38 -8.49 2.12
C ALA A 77 -15.81 -7.12 1.69
N GLU A 78 -16.61 -6.36 0.93
CA GLU A 78 -16.33 -5.03 0.41
C GLU A 78 -16.47 -3.95 1.49
N ASP A 79 -17.40 -4.16 2.41
CA ASP A 79 -17.64 -3.32 3.58
C ASP A 79 -16.62 -3.53 4.72
N ALA A 80 -15.66 -4.44 4.53
CA ALA A 80 -14.69 -4.79 5.56
C ALA A 80 -13.74 -3.61 5.86
N LEU A 81 -13.49 -3.37 7.14
CA LEU A 81 -12.46 -2.47 7.62
C LEU A 81 -11.09 -2.96 7.16
N VAL A 82 -10.36 -2.08 6.48
CA VAL A 82 -9.03 -2.37 5.96
C VAL A 82 -7.96 -1.71 6.81
N PHE A 83 -7.08 -2.51 7.38
CA PHE A 83 -5.86 -2.09 8.07
C PHE A 83 -4.69 -2.03 7.08
N ARG A 84 -3.77 -1.09 7.30
CA ARG A 84 -2.49 -1.01 6.56
C ARG A 84 -1.32 -1.62 7.32
N ASP A 85 -1.56 -2.04 8.55
CA ASP A 85 -0.60 -2.56 9.51
C ASP A 85 -1.13 -3.92 10.00
N GLY A 86 -0.33 -4.96 9.77
CA GLY A 86 -0.67 -6.34 10.14
C GLY A 86 -0.69 -6.55 11.65
N ASP A 87 0.26 -5.97 12.39
CA ASP A 87 0.34 -6.12 13.85
C ASP A 87 -0.83 -5.41 14.53
N ARG A 88 -1.32 -4.32 13.94
CA ARG A 88 -2.55 -3.67 14.39
C ARG A 88 -3.78 -4.55 14.11
N ALA A 89 -3.87 -5.15 12.93
CA ALA A 89 -4.97 -6.04 12.58
C ALA A 89 -5.01 -7.27 13.48
N GLU A 90 -3.86 -7.87 13.79
CA GLU A 90 -3.75 -9.01 14.70
C GLU A 90 -4.17 -8.67 16.13
N ARG A 91 -3.75 -7.50 16.64
CA ARG A 91 -4.20 -7.04 17.95
C ARG A 91 -5.72 -6.90 18.03
N PHE A 92 -6.35 -6.36 17.00
CA PHE A 92 -7.81 -6.29 16.94
C PHE A 92 -8.47 -7.66 16.76
N ALA A 93 -7.89 -8.55 15.96
CA ALA A 93 -8.41 -9.91 15.84
C ALA A 93 -8.37 -10.63 17.21
N SER A 94 -7.30 -10.42 17.99
CA SER A 94 -7.14 -11.01 19.32
C SER A 94 -8.09 -10.42 20.38
N SER A 95 -8.64 -9.22 20.16
CA SER A 95 -9.59 -8.57 21.07
C SER A 95 -11.05 -8.91 20.78
N VAL A 96 -11.33 -9.59 19.66
CA VAL A 96 -12.67 -10.11 19.34
C VAL A 96 -12.89 -11.46 20.05
N ASN A 97 -14.16 -11.83 20.27
CA ASN A 97 -14.52 -13.12 20.85
C ASN A 97 -13.86 -14.28 20.07
N ARG A 98 -13.08 -15.10 20.79
CA ARG A 98 -12.36 -16.26 20.24
C ARG A 98 -13.28 -17.33 19.67
N GLU A 99 -14.52 -17.44 20.17
CA GLU A 99 -15.53 -18.38 19.67
C GLU A 99 -15.94 -18.09 18.23
N ALA A 100 -15.73 -16.85 17.76
CA ALA A 100 -15.99 -16.47 16.37
C ALA A 100 -14.80 -16.74 15.44
N PHE A 101 -13.76 -17.44 15.91
CA PHE A 101 -12.56 -17.81 15.16
C PHE A 101 -12.02 -16.65 14.28
N PRO A 102 -11.59 -15.53 14.90
CA PRO A 102 -11.12 -14.38 14.15
C PRO A 102 -9.82 -14.70 13.41
N GLU A 103 -9.84 -14.49 12.10
CA GLU A 103 -8.73 -14.72 11.18
C GLU A 103 -8.33 -13.42 10.49
N VAL A 104 -7.03 -13.16 10.37
CA VAL A 104 -6.51 -12.02 9.61
C VAL A 104 -6.23 -12.45 8.18
N GLN A 105 -6.72 -11.69 7.21
CA GLN A 105 -6.41 -11.85 5.79
C GLN A 105 -5.59 -10.68 5.28
N MET A 106 -4.53 -10.96 4.52
CA MET A 106 -3.67 -9.99 3.86
C MET A 106 -3.88 -10.01 2.35
N LYS A 107 -4.02 -8.84 1.75
CA LYS A 107 -4.02 -8.61 0.30
C LYS A 107 -2.63 -8.21 -0.15
N ARG A 108 -2.00 -9.05 -0.98
CA ARG A 108 -0.69 -8.76 -1.59
C ARG A 108 -0.82 -8.06 -2.95
N ILE A 109 -1.84 -8.40 -3.74
CA ILE A 109 -2.09 -7.79 -5.06
C ILE A 109 -3.60 -7.63 -5.28
N ILE A 110 -4.27 -8.70 -5.72
CA ILE A 110 -5.74 -8.74 -5.92
C ILE A 110 -6.39 -9.75 -4.97
N VAL A 111 -5.65 -10.82 -4.62
CA VAL A 111 -6.14 -11.93 -3.81
C VAL A 111 -5.88 -11.70 -2.33
N TRP A 112 -6.86 -12.10 -1.51
CA TRP A 112 -6.77 -12.14 -0.06
C TRP A 112 -6.24 -13.51 0.37
N HIS A 113 -5.18 -13.52 1.17
CA HIS A 113 -4.59 -14.72 1.74
C HIS A 113 -4.72 -14.69 3.26
N LEU A 114 -5.01 -15.84 3.86
CA LEU A 114 -4.96 -15.98 5.32
C LEU A 114 -3.53 -15.78 5.80
N VAL A 115 -3.39 -14.93 6.83
CA VAL A 115 -2.13 -14.75 7.53
C VAL A 115 -2.07 -15.84 8.60
N ASN A 116 -1.59 -17.02 8.20
CA ASN A 116 -1.36 -18.11 9.12
C ASN A 116 -0.04 -17.83 9.85
N LYS A 117 -0.10 -17.25 11.05
CA LYS A 117 1.02 -17.31 11.98
C LYS A 117 0.79 -18.57 12.82
N GLY A 118 1.54 -19.62 12.49
CA GLY A 118 1.61 -20.85 13.29
C GLY A 118 2.08 -20.58 14.71
#